data_AF-A0A367M951-F1
#
_entry.id   AF-A0A367M951-F1
#
_cell.length_a   1.000
_cell.length_b   1.000
_cell.length_c   1.000
_cell.angle_alpha   90.00
_cell.angle_beta   90.00
_cell.angle_gamma   90.00
#
_symmetry.space_group_name_H-M   'P 1'
#
loop_
_entity.id
_entity.type
_entity.pdbx_description
1 polymer ?
#
loop_
_entity_poly.entity_id
_entity_poly.type
_entity_poly.pdbx_seq_one_letter_code
_entity_poly.pdbx_strand_id
1 'polypeptide(L)'
;MNPQPCTLRGAPQAAPLLYGSVCSGIEAVSLAWQPLGLKAAWFAEIEPFPSAVLAHRYPHVPNLGDMTAIARQVRAGIVPAPDILVGGTPCPAVRVAGARRGGAGAG
;
A
#
# COMPACT_ATOMS: atom_id res chain seq x y z
N MET A 1 -16.06 -17.22 -47.88
CA MET A 1 -14.72 -16.87 -47.34
C MET A 1 -14.93 -15.85 -46.26
N ASN A 2 -14.89 -16.25 -45.00
CA ASN A 2 -15.01 -15.36 -43.85
C ASN A 2 -13.58 -15.09 -43.35
N PRO A 3 -13.07 -13.84 -43.39
CA PRO A 3 -11.74 -13.55 -42.87
C PRO A 3 -11.80 -13.72 -41.34
N GLN A 4 -11.10 -14.73 -40.83
CA GLN A 4 -10.90 -14.83 -39.39
C GLN A 4 -9.99 -13.68 -38.95
N PRO A 5 -10.33 -12.92 -37.89
CA PRO A 5 -9.44 -11.91 -37.36
C PRO A 5 -8.15 -12.59 -36.89
N CYS A 6 -7.00 -12.09 -37.37
CA CYS A 6 -5.70 -12.53 -36.91
C CYS A 6 -5.61 -12.33 -35.39
N THR A 7 -5.76 -13.42 -34.65
CA THR A 7 -5.45 -13.45 -33.23
C THR A 7 -3.94 -13.25 -33.08
N LEU A 8 -3.53 -12.13 -32.49
CA LEU A 8 -2.14 -11.87 -32.13
C LEU A 8 -1.71 -12.91 -31.09
N ARG A 9 -1.11 -14.01 -31.55
CA ARG A 9 -0.34 -14.92 -30.71
C ARG A 9 0.89 -14.16 -30.19
N GLY A 10 0.98 -14.00 -28.87
CA GLY A 10 2.28 -13.86 -28.20
C GLY A 10 2.74 -12.45 -27.83
N ALA A 11 1.87 -11.58 -27.33
CA ALA A 11 2.38 -10.58 -26.39
C ALA A 11 2.88 -11.35 -25.15
N PRO A 12 4.12 -11.16 -24.66
CA PRO A 12 4.46 -11.64 -23.33
C PRO A 12 3.42 -11.06 -22.39
N GLN A 13 2.72 -11.90 -21.64
CA GLN A 13 1.89 -11.42 -20.54
C GLN A 13 2.87 -10.73 -19.60
N ALA A 14 3.01 -9.41 -19.71
CA ALA A 14 3.94 -8.66 -18.88
C ALA A 14 3.64 -9.04 -17.44
N ALA A 15 4.67 -9.48 -16.70
CA ALA A 15 4.50 -9.83 -15.31
C ALA A 15 3.79 -8.66 -14.60
N PRO A 16 2.83 -8.95 -13.70
CA PRO A 16 2.07 -7.89 -13.06
C PRO A 16 3.04 -6.94 -12.33
N LEU A 17 2.93 -5.64 -12.61
CA LEU A 17 3.72 -4.63 -11.93
C LEU A 17 3.45 -4.69 -10.43
N LEU A 18 4.53 -4.70 -9.66
CA LEU A 18 4.50 -4.78 -8.21
C LEU A 18 4.57 -3.38 -7.60
N TYR A 19 3.72 -3.10 -6.62
CA TYR A 19 3.83 -1.87 -5.84
C TYR A 19 4.00 -2.14 -4.35
N GLY A 20 4.75 -1.26 -3.69
CA GLY A 20 4.85 -1.17 -2.24
C GLY A 20 4.13 0.09 -1.76
N SER A 21 3.35 -0.03 -0.69
CA SER A 21 2.64 1.10 -0.09
C SER A 21 3.20 1.40 1.29
N VAL A 22 3.53 2.67 1.58
CA VAL A 22 3.98 3.14 2.91
C VAL A 22 3.00 4.15 3.48
N CYS A 23 2.82 4.15 4.80
CA CYS A 23 1.79 4.95 5.48
C CYS A 23 0.40 4.69 4.88
N SER A 24 0.10 3.40 4.66
CA SER A 24 -0.96 2.93 3.77
C SER A 24 -2.38 3.26 4.27
N GLY A 25 -2.57 3.55 5.55
CA GLY A 25 -3.89 3.78 6.12
C GLY A 25 -4.83 2.60 5.82
N ILE A 26 -6.06 2.89 5.35
CA ILE A 26 -7.03 1.85 4.95
C ILE A 26 -6.88 1.39 3.49
N GLU A 27 -5.78 1.72 2.81
CA GLU A 27 -5.45 1.27 1.45
C GLU A 27 -6.47 1.68 0.36
N ALA A 28 -6.66 2.99 0.15
CA ALA A 28 -7.45 3.50 -0.97
C ALA A 28 -6.80 3.21 -2.34
N VAL A 29 -5.48 3.05 -2.39
CA VAL A 29 -4.71 2.86 -3.63
C VAL A 29 -4.91 1.45 -4.21
N SER A 30 -4.97 0.41 -3.36
CA SER A 30 -5.31 -0.95 -3.81
C SER A 30 -6.60 -1.03 -4.62
N LEU A 31 -7.64 -0.26 -4.25
CA LEU A 31 -8.92 -0.27 -4.97
C LEU A 31 -8.83 0.40 -6.34
N ALA A 32 -8.00 1.45 -6.48
CA ALA A 32 -7.83 2.16 -7.74
C ALA A 32 -6.99 1.37 -8.76
N TRP A 33 -6.05 0.54 -8.29
CA TRP A 33 -5.08 -0.13 -9.17
C TRP A 33 -5.39 -1.60 -9.45
N GLN A 34 -6.33 -2.21 -8.72
CA GLN A 34 -6.84 -3.55 -9.05
C GLN A 34 -7.30 -3.71 -10.52
N PRO A 35 -8.06 -2.75 -11.11
CA PRO A 35 -8.47 -2.85 -12.52
C PRO A 35 -7.32 -2.78 -13.52
N LEU A 36 -6.15 -2.26 -13.11
CA LEU A 36 -4.96 -2.12 -13.94
C LEU A 36 -4.03 -3.35 -13.86
N GLY A 37 -4.37 -4.35 -13.04
CA GLY A 37 -3.60 -5.58 -12.89
C GLY A 37 -2.32 -5.46 -12.05
N LEU A 38 -2.13 -4.34 -11.34
CA LEU A 38 -1.03 -4.16 -10.40
C LEU A 38 -1.26 -5.03 -9.15
N LYS A 39 -0.18 -5.54 -8.57
CA LYS A 39 -0.23 -6.35 -7.34
C LYS A 39 0.58 -5.70 -6.23
N ALA A 40 0.03 -5.73 -5.02
CA ALA A 40 0.76 -5.30 -3.84
C ALA A 40 1.83 -6.34 -3.53
N ALA A 41 3.09 -5.91 -3.48
CA ALA A 41 4.19 -6.73 -2.98
C ALA A 41 4.19 -6.77 -1.45
N TRP A 42 3.91 -5.62 -0.83
CA TRP A 42 3.87 -5.42 0.62
C TRP A 42 3.25 -4.07 0.97
N PHE A 43 2.80 -3.95 2.23
CA PHE A 43 2.36 -2.69 2.85
C PHE A 43 3.27 -2.31 4.00
N ALA A 44 3.22 -1.06 4.45
CA ALA A 44 3.92 -0.58 5.63
C ALA A 44 3.02 0.36 6.43
N GLU A 45 2.46 -0.18 7.51
CA GLU A 45 1.56 0.52 8.41
C GLU A 45 1.86 0.13 9.85
N ILE A 46 2.00 1.14 10.72
CA ILE A 46 2.38 0.98 12.12
C ILE A 46 1.18 1.10 13.06
N GLU A 47 0.10 1.76 12.64
CA GLU A 47 -1.07 1.96 13.48
C GLU A 47 -1.86 0.64 13.61
N PRO A 48 -2.25 0.21 14.82
CA PRO A 48 -2.91 -1.08 15.03
C PRO A 48 -4.23 -1.24 14.29
N PHE A 49 -5.07 -0.20 14.26
CA PHE A 49 -6.39 -0.27 13.63
C PHE A 49 -6.30 -0.41 12.10
N PRO A 50 -5.59 0.47 11.37
CA PRO A 50 -5.36 0.29 9.94
C PRO A 50 -4.65 -1.02 9.61
N SER A 51 -3.65 -1.43 10.41
CA SER A 51 -2.98 -2.73 10.24
C SER A 51 -3.95 -3.91 10.32
N ALA A 52 -4.91 -3.89 11.24
CA ALA A 52 -5.94 -4.92 11.35
C ALA A 52 -6.89 -4.93 10.13
N VAL A 53 -7.22 -3.75 9.61
CA VAL A 53 -8.01 -3.62 8.37
C VAL A 53 -7.25 -4.22 7.18
N LEU A 54 -5.95 -3.92 7.05
CA LEU A 54 -5.10 -4.49 5.99
C LEU A 54 -5.01 -6.01 6.09
N ALA A 55 -4.81 -6.56 7.28
CA ALA A 55 -4.76 -8.01 7.48
C ALA A 55 -6.09 -8.69 7.11
N HIS A 56 -7.22 -8.02 7.35
CA HIS A 56 -8.53 -8.55 6.98
C HIS A 56 -8.81 -8.46 5.47
N ARG A 57 -8.46 -7.34 4.82
CA ARG A 57 -8.75 -7.09 3.40
C ARG A 57 -7.76 -7.76 2.46
N TYR A 58 -6.49 -7.86 2.86
CA TYR A 58 -5.38 -8.35 2.06
C TYR A 58 -4.56 -9.39 2.85
N PRO A 59 -5.16 -10.54 3.24
CA PRO A 59 -4.51 -11.51 4.12
C PRO A 59 -3.25 -12.16 3.53
N HIS A 60 -3.04 -12.02 2.21
CA HIS A 60 -1.89 -12.57 1.48
C HIS A 60 -0.78 -11.54 1.21
N VAL A 61 -0.98 -10.27 1.59
CA VAL A 61 0.01 -9.20 1.40
C VAL A 61 0.65 -8.89 2.75
N PRO A 62 1.98 -9.01 2.90
CA PRO A 62 2.63 -8.76 4.18
C PRO A 62 2.61 -7.26 4.53
N ASN A 63 2.32 -6.94 5.79
CA ASN A 63 2.57 -5.62 6.37
C ASN A 63 3.95 -5.63 7.05
N LEU A 64 4.87 -4.78 6.57
CA LEU A 64 6.25 -4.66 7.04
C LEU A 64 6.41 -3.71 8.23
N GLY A 65 5.35 -2.99 8.61
CA GLY A 65 5.36 -2.08 9.75
C GLY A 65 6.17 -0.81 9.48
N ASP A 66 7.25 -0.62 10.24
CA ASP A 66 8.08 0.58 10.18
C ASP A 66 8.79 0.73 8.82
N MET A 67 8.34 1.72 8.05
CA MET A 67 8.87 2.01 6.72
C MET A 67 10.37 2.35 6.71
N THR A 68 10.94 2.85 7.82
CA THR A 68 12.36 3.22 7.89
C THR A 68 13.29 2.00 7.76
N ALA A 69 12.79 0.81 8.07
CA ALA A 69 13.54 -0.43 7.96
C ALA A 69 13.52 -1.03 6.54
N ILE A 70 12.56 -0.65 5.70
CA ILE A 70 12.26 -1.34 4.42
C ILE A 70 13.41 -1.22 3.44
N ALA A 71 14.03 -0.04 3.30
CA ALA A 71 15.13 0.16 2.37
C ALA A 71 16.30 -0.82 2.63
N ARG A 72 16.57 -1.13 3.91
CA ARG A 72 17.57 -2.13 4.30
C ARG A 72 17.09 -3.55 3.99
N GLN A 73 15.83 -3.88 4.25
CA GLN A 73 15.27 -5.20 3.95
C GLN A 73 15.28 -5.50 2.44
N VAL A 74 14.94 -4.51 1.60
CA VAL A 74 15.01 -4.62 0.13
C VAL A 74 16.46 -4.85 -0.32
N ARG A 75 17.42 -4.06 0.18
CA ARG A 75 18.84 -4.25 -0.16
C ARG A 75 19.40 -5.60 0.29
N ALA A 76 18.88 -6.14 1.39
CA ALA A 76 19.25 -7.45 1.90
C ALA A 76 18.52 -8.62 1.21
N GLY A 77 17.60 -8.34 0.28
CA GLY A 77 16.80 -9.37 -0.40
C GLY A 77 15.76 -10.06 0.48
N ILE A 78 15.44 -9.49 1.65
CA ILE A 78 14.47 -10.04 2.60
C ILE A 78 13.04 -9.83 2.08
N VAL A 79 12.81 -8.69 1.43
CA VAL A 79 11.52 -8.34 0.81
C VAL A 79 11.76 -7.92 -0.65
N PRO A 80 10.80 -8.16 -1.55
CA PRO A 80 10.96 -7.78 -2.96
C PRO A 80 11.04 -6.26 -3.12
N ALA A 81 11.87 -5.81 -4.07
CA ALA A 81 11.86 -4.43 -4.54
C ALA A 81 10.60 -4.22 -5.41
N PRO A 82 9.70 -3.28 -5.08
CA PRO A 82 8.56 -2.98 -5.93
C PRO A 82 8.96 -2.15 -7.14
N ASP A 83 8.22 -2.27 -8.24
CA ASP A 83 8.36 -1.41 -9.42
C ASP A 83 7.85 0.01 -9.13
N ILE A 84 6.87 0.13 -8.25
CA ILE A 84 6.22 1.39 -7.87
C ILE A 84 6.21 1.51 -6.35
N LEU A 85 6.71 2.62 -5.81
CA LEU A 85 6.55 2.96 -4.41
C LEU A 85 5.51 4.07 -4.26
N VAL A 86 4.45 3.81 -3.49
CA VAL A 86 3.40 4.78 -3.18
C VAL A 86 3.35 5.00 -1.68
N GLY A 87 2.98 6.21 -1.26
CA GLY A 87 2.70 6.49 0.13
C GLY A 87 2.13 7.88 0.31
N GLY A 88 1.25 8.03 1.30
CA GLY A 88 0.91 9.35 1.80
C GLY A 88 2.09 9.89 2.59
N THR A 89 2.49 11.14 2.37
CA THR A 89 3.44 11.79 3.29
C THR A 89 2.82 11.73 4.70
N PRO A 90 3.55 11.27 5.72
CA PRO A 90 3.03 11.30 7.08
C PRO A 90 2.66 12.74 7.38
N CYS A 91 1.37 13.01 7.58
CA CYS A 91 0.92 14.34 7.95
C CYS A 91 1.65 14.71 9.26
N PRO A 92 2.50 15.75 9.28
CA PRO A 92 3.10 16.19 10.52
C PRO A 92 1.98 16.70 11.40
N ALA A 93 1.51 15.87 12.33
CA ALA A 93 0.64 16.20 13.46
C ALA A 93 -0.29 17.43 13.29
N VAL A 94 -1.17 17.45 12.29
CA VAL A 94 -2.39 18.28 12.39
C VAL A 94 -3.48 17.40 13.01
N ARG A 95 -3.33 17.10 14.31
CA ARG A 95 -4.48 16.79 15.15
C ARG A 95 -5.26 18.10 15.37
N VAL A 96 -6.08 18.50 14.41
CA VAL A 96 -7.28 19.29 14.70
C VAL A 96 -8.46 18.33 14.72
N ALA A 97 -8.46 17.47 15.72
CA ALA A 97 -9.62 16.68 16.10
C ALA A 97 -9.57 16.54 17.63
N GLY A 98 -10.29 17.44 18.31
CA GLY A 98 -10.51 17.35 19.74
C GLY A 98 -9.93 18.48 20.58
N ALA A 99 -10.27 19.74 20.29
CA ALA A 99 -10.33 20.75 21.35
C ALA A 99 -11.50 20.41 22.30
N ARG A 100 -11.38 19.34 23.09
CA ARG A 100 -12.01 19.30 24.41
C ARG A 100 -10.95 19.77 25.39
N ARG A 101 -10.90 21.10 25.61
CA ARG A 101 -10.29 21.66 26.82
C ARG A 101 -11.16 21.19 28.00
N GLY A 102 -10.82 20.05 28.56
CA GLY A 102 -11.22 19.66 29.91
C GLY A 102 -9.96 19.62 30.76
N GLY A 103 -9.81 20.57 31.68
CA GLY A 103 -8.68 20.58 32.59
C GLY A 103 -8.56 21.84 33.44
N ALA A 104 -9.18 21.78 34.63
CA ALA A 104 -8.77 22.39 35.91
C ALA A 104 -8.77 23.93 36.07
N GLY A 105 -9.30 24.36 37.22
CA GLY A 105 -9.65 25.75 37.54
C GLY A 105 -8.53 26.63 38.08
N ALA A 106 -8.85 27.92 38.17
CA ALA A 106 -8.25 28.94 39.03
C ALA A 106 -9.09 30.23 38.95
N GLY A 107 -9.50 30.78 40.10
CA GLY A 107 -10.06 32.14 40.24
C GLY A 107 -11.54 32.21 40.52
#